data_AF-A0A914VBE3-F1
#
_entry.id   AF-A0A914VBE3-F1
#
_cell.length_a   1.000
_cell.length_b   1.000
_cell.length_c   1.000
_cell.angle_alpha   90.00
_cell.angle_beta   90.00
_cell.angle_gamma   90.00
#
_symmetry.space_group_name_H-M   'P 1'
#
loop_
_entity.id
_entity.type
_entity.pdbx_description
1 polymer ?
#
loop_
_entity_poly.entity_id
_entity_poly.type
_entity_poly.pdbx_seq_one_letter_code
_entity_poly.pdbx_strand_id
1 'polypeptide(L)'
;MDFIAAPSFPVGGMENWGIVVFHHNMLLDSSEYHEDAVDESEVTVEMVLEHYKISKIITHEIAHQWFGNLVSIGDWSELWLNEGFATYYVYEFLSKLQPELTDNEYY
;
A
#
# COMPACT_ATOMS: atom_id res chain seq x y z
N MET A 1 -6.29 0.17 -15.37
CA MET A 1 -6.37 -0.08 -13.92
C MET A 1 -6.46 1.28 -13.31
N ASP A 2 -7.54 1.53 -12.59
CA ASP A 2 -7.87 2.86 -12.09
C ASP A 2 -7.87 2.84 -10.57
N PHE A 3 -7.44 3.94 -9.95
CA PHE A 3 -7.42 4.13 -8.51
C PHE A 3 -8.38 5.25 -8.13
N ILE A 4 -9.18 5.03 -7.07
CA ILE A 4 -10.16 6.00 -6.59
C ILE A 4 -9.92 6.27 -5.11
N ALA A 5 -9.77 7.55 -4.76
CA ALA A 5 -9.84 8.03 -3.39
C ALA A 5 -11.31 8.24 -2.99
N ALA A 6 -11.86 7.36 -2.17
CA ALA A 6 -13.18 7.51 -1.59
C ALA A 6 -13.13 8.51 -0.42
N PRO A 7 -14.06 9.50 -0.34
CA PRO A 7 -14.10 10.46 0.76
C PRO A 7 -14.29 9.82 2.14
N SER A 8 -14.92 8.65 2.19
CA SER A 8 -15.08 7.83 3.39
C SER A 8 -15.17 6.37 2.96
N PHE A 9 -14.41 5.51 3.63
CA PHE A 9 -14.34 4.09 3.33
C PHE A 9 -14.06 3.29 4.62
N PRO A 10 -14.65 2.09 4.81
CA PRO A 10 -14.51 1.37 6.08
C PRO A 10 -13.14 0.73 6.29
N VAL A 11 -12.34 0.63 5.23
CA VAL A 11 -11.00 0.01 5.22
C VAL A 11 -10.01 0.91 4.49
N GLY A 12 -8.72 0.60 4.56
CA GLY A 12 -7.68 1.41 3.90
C GLY A 12 -7.71 1.30 2.37
N GLY A 13 -7.94 0.11 1.85
CA GLY A 13 -7.99 -0.24 0.43
C GLY A 13 -8.92 -1.43 0.18
N MET A 14 -9.35 -1.60 -1.06
CA MET A 14 -10.07 -2.78 -1.54
C MET A 14 -9.73 -3.02 -3.02
N GLU A 15 -9.41 -4.27 -3.34
CA GLU A 15 -8.72 -4.70 -4.55
C GLU A 15 -9.59 -4.84 -5.80
N ASN A 16 -10.81 -4.29 -5.81
CA ASN A 16 -11.81 -4.52 -6.86
C ASN A 16 -11.18 -4.48 -8.27
N TRP A 17 -11.34 -5.59 -9.02
CA TRP A 17 -10.57 -5.79 -10.24
C TRP A 17 -10.82 -4.70 -11.28
N GLY A 18 -9.78 -3.93 -11.58
CA GLY A 18 -9.79 -2.84 -12.55
C GLY A 18 -10.08 -1.46 -11.96
N ILE A 19 -10.67 -1.38 -10.75
CA ILE A 19 -11.01 -0.12 -10.06
C ILE A 19 -10.70 -0.29 -8.56
N VAL A 20 -9.45 -0.07 -8.16
CA VAL A 20 -9.05 -0.20 -6.75
C VAL A 20 -9.53 1.02 -5.97
N VAL A 21 -10.18 0.78 -4.84
CA VAL A 21 -10.78 1.84 -4.01
C VAL A 21 -9.97 2.00 -2.74
N PHE A 22 -9.54 3.23 -2.45
CA PHE A 22 -8.80 3.57 -1.25
C PHE A 22 -9.60 4.54 -0.41
N HIS A 23 -9.42 4.50 0.91
CA HIS A 23 -9.74 5.67 1.72
C HIS A 23 -8.88 6.86 1.26
N HIS A 24 -9.41 8.08 1.27
CA HIS A 24 -8.69 9.23 0.70
C HIS A 24 -7.29 9.44 1.31
N ASN A 25 -7.09 9.19 2.60
CA ASN A 25 -5.80 9.29 3.31
C ASN A 25 -4.84 8.12 3.04
N MET A 26 -5.25 7.13 2.22
CA MET A 26 -4.46 5.97 1.81
C MET A 26 -4.06 6.06 0.33
N LEU A 27 -4.39 7.16 -0.34
CA LEU A 27 -4.03 7.40 -1.74
C LEU A 27 -3.54 8.84 -1.98
N LEU A 28 -4.15 9.82 -1.32
CA LEU A 28 -3.77 11.22 -1.44
C LEU A 28 -2.80 11.56 -0.32
N ASP A 29 -1.54 11.81 -0.70
CA ASP A 29 -0.54 12.35 0.21
C ASP A 29 -0.91 13.80 0.54
N SER A 30 -1.11 14.08 1.83
CA SER A 30 -1.42 15.43 2.31
C SER A 30 -0.19 16.27 2.58
N SER A 31 0.99 15.63 2.62
CA SER A 31 2.27 16.29 2.78
C SER A 31 2.77 16.81 1.44
N GLU A 32 3.52 17.92 1.45
CA GLU A 32 4.27 18.37 0.25
C GLU A 32 5.50 17.48 0.01
N TYR A 33 5.47 16.20 0.40
CA TYR A 33 6.56 15.27 0.20
C TYR A 33 6.64 14.87 -1.27
N HIS A 34 7.73 15.29 -1.91
CA HIS A 34 8.09 14.90 -3.26
C HIS A 34 9.58 14.60 -3.25
N GLU A 35 9.96 13.32 -3.47
CA GLU A 35 11.37 12.88 -3.48
C GLU A 35 12.27 13.77 -4.36
N ASP A 36 11.73 14.29 -5.47
CA ASP A 36 12.47 15.10 -6.43
C ASP A 36 12.45 16.63 -6.16
N ALA A 37 11.65 17.11 -5.20
CA ALA A 37 11.36 18.56 -5.07
C ALA A 37 11.45 19.13 -3.65
N VAL A 38 11.66 18.30 -2.62
CA VAL A 38 11.73 18.75 -1.23
C VAL A 38 13.18 18.89 -0.78
N ASP A 39 13.50 20.00 -0.13
CA ASP A 39 14.76 20.15 0.60
C ASP A 39 14.79 19.11 1.73
N GLU A 40 15.77 18.20 1.73
CA GLU A 40 15.92 17.16 2.75
C GLU A 40 15.86 17.71 4.19
N SER A 41 16.24 18.98 4.39
CA SER A 41 16.19 19.64 5.69
C SER A 41 14.78 20.00 6.19
N GLU A 42 13.77 19.97 5.31
CA GLU A 42 12.36 20.24 5.64
C GLU A 42 11.51 18.96 5.78
N VAL A 43 12.08 17.78 5.48
CA VAL A 43 11.38 16.50 5.60
C VAL A 43 11.17 16.13 7.07
N THR A 44 9.90 15.93 7.48
CA THR A 44 9.58 15.44 8.83
C THR A 44 9.33 13.93 8.84
N VAL A 45 9.44 13.33 10.03
CA VAL A 45 9.17 11.90 10.25
C VAL A 45 7.72 11.54 9.89
N GLU A 46 6.78 12.43 10.16
CA GLU A 46 5.37 12.24 9.84
C GLU A 46 5.13 12.14 8.33
N MET A 47 5.79 12.98 7.54
CA MET A 47 5.69 12.97 6.07
C MET A 47 6.18 11.64 5.51
N VAL A 48 7.36 11.19 5.95
CA VAL A 48 7.94 9.90 5.55
C VAL A 48 7.02 8.74 5.94
N LEU A 49 6.44 8.78 7.14
CA LEU A 49 5.53 7.75 7.63
C LEU A 49 4.21 7.71 6.85
N GLU A 50 3.66 8.86 6.46
CA GLU A 50 2.45 8.96 5.63
C GLU A 50 2.70 8.37 4.25
N HIS A 51 3.77 8.82 3.59
CA HIS A 51 4.18 8.30 2.29
C HIS A 51 4.40 6.79 2.32
N TYR A 52 5.10 6.29 3.34
CA TYR A 52 5.34 4.86 3.53
C TYR A 52 4.04 4.05 3.70
N LYS A 53 3.07 4.56 4.48
CA LYS A 53 1.75 3.91 4.63
C LYS A 53 0.98 3.82 3.32
N ILE A 54 1.00 4.90 2.52
CA ILE A 54 0.37 4.95 1.19
C ILE A 54 1.04 3.92 0.26
N SER A 55 2.37 3.87 0.25
CA SER A 55 3.13 2.88 -0.54
C SER A 55 2.80 1.43 -0.14
N LYS A 56 2.64 1.14 1.17
CA LYS A 56 2.22 -0.19 1.66
C LYS A 56 0.87 -0.59 1.12
N ILE A 57 -0.16 0.23 1.31
CA ILE A 57 -1.53 -0.14 0.93
C ILE A 57 -1.68 -0.21 -0.60
N ILE A 58 -1.08 0.70 -1.35
CA ILE A 58 -1.08 0.61 -2.82
C ILE A 58 -0.43 -0.70 -3.28
N THR A 59 0.72 -1.07 -2.71
CA THR A 59 1.39 -2.31 -3.06
C THR A 59 0.55 -3.55 -2.72
N HIS A 60 -0.13 -3.54 -1.56
CA HIS A 60 -1.03 -4.61 -1.12
C HIS A 60 -2.18 -4.82 -2.13
N GLU A 61 -2.90 -3.76 -2.47
CA GLU A 61 -4.05 -3.86 -3.37
C GLU A 61 -3.67 -4.16 -4.83
N ILE A 62 -2.47 -3.74 -5.26
CA ILE A 62 -1.92 -4.11 -6.57
C ILE A 62 -1.55 -5.61 -6.58
N ALA A 63 -0.96 -6.14 -5.51
CA ALA A 63 -0.63 -7.56 -5.42
C ALA A 63 -1.88 -8.44 -5.52
N HIS A 64 -3.00 -7.99 -4.96
CA HIS A 64 -4.29 -8.67 -5.08
C HIS A 64 -4.81 -8.80 -6.52
N GLN A 65 -4.33 -7.99 -7.47
CA GLN A 65 -4.67 -8.16 -8.89
C GLN A 65 -4.21 -9.53 -9.43
N TRP A 66 -3.18 -10.13 -8.84
CA TRP A 66 -2.78 -11.51 -9.09
C TRP A 66 -3.30 -12.48 -8.02
N PHE A 67 -3.16 -12.13 -6.74
CA PHE A 67 -3.48 -13.00 -5.60
C PHE A 67 -4.76 -12.54 -4.89
N GLY A 68 -5.90 -12.96 -5.42
CA GLY A 68 -7.23 -12.53 -5.01
C GLY A 68 -8.16 -12.42 -6.20
N ASN A 69 -7.72 -11.71 -7.24
CA ASN A 69 -8.47 -11.49 -8.48
C ASN A 69 -8.18 -12.54 -9.56
N LEU A 70 -6.94 -12.65 -10.03
CA LEU A 70 -6.58 -13.62 -11.08
C LEU A 70 -6.60 -15.07 -10.56
N VAL A 71 -6.05 -15.28 -9.37
CA VAL A 71 -6.11 -16.55 -8.64
C VAL A 71 -6.86 -16.28 -7.34
N SER A 72 -8.04 -16.88 -7.20
CA SER A 72 -8.91 -16.71 -6.03
C SER A 72 -8.99 -18.00 -5.20
N ILE A 73 -9.20 -17.84 -3.90
CA ILE A 73 -9.42 -18.94 -2.95
C ILE A 73 -10.68 -19.74 -3.31
N GLY A 74 -10.65 -21.04 -3.00
CA GLY A 74 -11.84 -21.89 -3.10
C GLY A 74 -12.79 -21.74 -1.91
N ASP A 75 -12.25 -21.43 -0.73
CA ASP A 75 -12.98 -21.27 0.52
C ASP A 75 -12.36 -20.18 1.41
N TRP A 76 -13.18 -19.52 2.22
CA TRP A 76 -12.76 -18.42 3.11
C TRP A 76 -11.78 -18.84 4.22
N SER A 77 -11.74 -20.12 4.60
CA SER A 77 -10.71 -20.63 5.50
C SER A 77 -9.29 -20.49 4.92
N GLU A 78 -9.18 -20.35 3.60
CA GLU A 78 -7.92 -20.15 2.88
C GLU A 78 -7.62 -18.68 2.58
N LEU A 79 -8.33 -17.72 3.17
CA LEU A 79 -8.18 -16.28 2.93
C LEU A 79 -6.72 -15.78 3.02
N TRP A 80 -5.90 -16.45 3.84
CA TRP A 80 -4.47 -16.17 3.95
C TRP A 80 -3.72 -16.29 2.60
N LEU A 81 -4.22 -17.05 1.63
CA LEU A 81 -3.65 -17.13 0.27
C LEU A 81 -3.81 -15.82 -0.50
N ASN A 82 -4.84 -15.02 -0.22
CA ASN A 82 -4.96 -13.69 -0.80
C ASN A 82 -4.14 -12.69 0.03
N GLU A 83 -4.54 -12.51 1.29
CA GLU A 83 -4.00 -11.46 2.17
C GLU A 83 -2.53 -11.68 2.53
N GLY A 84 -2.12 -12.93 2.71
CA GLY A 84 -0.75 -13.28 3.05
C GLY A 84 0.21 -13.06 1.88
N PHE A 85 -0.21 -13.40 0.65
CA PHE A 85 0.61 -13.10 -0.53
C PHE A 85 0.68 -11.60 -0.78
N ALA A 86 -0.43 -10.87 -0.67
CA ALA A 86 -0.40 -9.41 -0.78
C ALA A 86 0.54 -8.78 0.25
N THR A 87 0.46 -9.20 1.51
CA THR A 87 1.37 -8.76 2.58
C THR A 87 2.83 -9.10 2.30
N TYR A 88 3.10 -10.31 1.80
CA TYR A 88 4.46 -10.74 1.46
C TYR A 88 5.07 -9.83 0.38
N TYR A 89 4.31 -9.49 -0.67
CA TYR A 89 4.79 -8.61 -1.73
C TYR A 89 5.02 -7.18 -1.25
N VAL A 90 4.24 -6.66 -0.31
CA VAL A 90 4.53 -5.37 0.34
C VAL A 90 5.95 -5.35 0.88
N TYR A 91 6.32 -6.37 1.67
CA TYR A 91 7.67 -6.48 2.22
C TYR A 91 8.74 -6.60 1.13
N GLU A 92 8.55 -7.50 0.17
CA GLU A 92 9.52 -7.76 -0.90
C GLU A 92 9.77 -6.52 -1.79
N PHE A 93 8.74 -5.71 -2.06
CA PHE A 93 8.89 -4.50 -2.87
C PHE A 93 9.45 -3.33 -2.07
N LEU A 94 8.90 -3.05 -0.89
CA LEU A 94 9.34 -1.89 -0.12
C LEU A 94 10.75 -2.07 0.44
N SER A 95 11.18 -3.29 0.75
CA SER A 95 12.57 -3.55 1.15
C SER A 95 13.58 -3.24 0.04
N LYS A 96 13.16 -3.27 -1.23
CA LYS A 96 14.00 -2.90 -2.38
C LYS A 96 13.96 -1.41 -2.69
N LEU A 97 12.79 -0.78 -2.54
CA LEU A 97 12.59 0.63 -2.89
C LEU A 97 12.99 1.58 -1.77
N GLN A 98 12.71 1.22 -0.52
CA GLN A 98 12.90 2.06 0.67
C GLN A 98 13.55 1.23 1.80
N PRO A 99 14.75 0.67 1.58
CA PRO A 99 15.40 -0.25 2.53
C PRO A 99 15.51 0.35 3.94
N GLU A 100 15.85 1.63 4.03
CA GLU A 100 16.04 2.39 5.27
C GLU A 100 14.79 2.39 6.19
N LEU A 101 13.59 2.31 5.60
CA LEU A 101 12.33 2.28 6.33
C LEU A 101 11.91 0.86 6.74
N THR A 102 12.44 -0.16 6.06
CA THR A 102 12.05 -1.56 6.26
C THR A 102 12.98 -2.36 7.16
N ASP A 103 14.22 -1.90 7.37
CA ASP A 103 15.24 -2.61 8.14
C ASP A 103 14.83 -2.92 9.60
N ASN A 104 13.89 -2.15 10.16
CA ASN A 104 13.44 -2.28 11.55
C ASN A 104 11.96 -2.68 11.71
N GLU A 105 11.23 -3.05 10.65
CA GLU A 105 9.80 -3.36 10.78
C GLU A 105 9.50 -4.62 11.63
N TYR A 106 10.50 -5.46 11.88
CA TYR A 106 10.33 -6.77 12.52
C TYR A 106 11.25 -7.02 13.74
N TYR A 107 11.90 -5.97 14.25
CA TYR A 107 12.67 -6.01 15.50
C TYR A 107 11.96 -5.29 16.65
#